data_AF-A0A7X7R3F4-F1
#
_entry.id   AF-A0A7X7R3F4-F1
#
_cell.length_a   1.000
_cell.length_b   1.000
_cell.length_c   1.000
_cell.angle_alpha   90.00
_cell.angle_beta   90.00
_cell.angle_gamma   90.00
#
_symmetry.space_group_name_H-M   'P 1'
#
loop_
_entity.id
_entity.type
_entity.pdbx_description
1 polymer ?
#
loop_
_entity_poly.entity_id
_entity_poly.type
_entity_poly.pdbx_seq_one_letter_code
_entity_poly.pdbx_strand_id
1 'polypeptide(L)'
;MKFFKLNKDDILKIIIDYLAEKNGYNIFRAKAIILQDKNEMRAIVGIDKIDGDIIIDEQLLLKMDSSMDINGGHNNNGLTDEELSQVLDRMIKTGDF
;
A
#
# COMPACT_ATOMS: atom_id res chain seq x y z
N MET A 1 5.75 16.40 21.83
CA MET A 1 5.49 16.46 20.38
C MET A 1 6.44 15.51 19.70
N LYS A 2 5.93 14.60 18.86
CA LYS A 2 6.74 13.62 18.12
C LYS A 2 6.60 13.93 16.64
N PHE A 3 7.70 13.93 15.90
CA PHE A 3 7.73 14.08 14.45
C PHE A 3 8.22 12.77 13.84
N PHE A 4 7.63 12.38 12.72
CA PHE A 4 8.04 11.22 11.94
C PHE A 4 8.32 11.66 10.51
N LYS A 5 9.40 11.14 9.92
CA LYS A 5 9.77 11.40 8.52
C LYS A 5 10.00 10.05 7.87
N LEU A 6 9.19 9.75 6.87
CA LEU A 6 9.22 8.47 6.14
C LEU A 6 9.74 8.70 4.74
N ASN A 7 10.58 7.78 4.26
CA ASN A 7 10.97 7.78 2.86
C ASN A 7 9.91 7.03 2.02
N LYS A 8 10.09 7.00 0.69
CA LYS A 8 9.17 6.34 -0.24
C LYS A 8 8.98 4.85 0.07
N ASP A 9 10.05 4.14 0.39
CA ASP A 9 10.03 2.69 0.61
C ASP A 9 9.31 2.37 1.93
N ASP A 10 9.53 3.18 2.96
CA ASP A 10 8.79 3.09 4.22
C ASP A 10 7.29 3.24 3.95
N ILE A 11 6.89 4.30 3.22
CA ILE A 11 5.49 4.55 2.85
C ILE A 11 4.88 3.36 2.12
N LEU A 12 5.57 2.80 1.13
CA LEU A 12 5.06 1.68 0.35
C LEU A 12 4.99 0.39 1.18
N LYS A 13 5.97 0.11 2.03
CA LYS A 13 5.98 -1.05 2.92
C LYS A 13 4.75 -1.03 3.83
N ILE A 14 4.43 0.13 4.40
CA ILE A 14 3.27 0.32 5.28
C ILE A 14 1.97 -0.02 4.55
N ILE A 15 1.79 0.49 3.34
CA ILE A 15 0.59 0.25 2.54
C ILE A 15 0.49 -1.24 2.20
N ILE A 16 1.60 -1.87 1.82
CA ILE A 16 1.66 -3.30 1.52
C ILE A 16 1.26 -4.15 2.73
N ASP A 17 1.89 -3.91 3.89
CA ASP A 17 1.68 -4.71 5.09
C ASP A 17 0.21 -4.61 5.56
N TYR A 18 -0.35 -3.40 5.53
CA TYR A 18 -1.77 -3.19 5.84
C TYR A 18 -2.70 -3.94 4.88
N LEU A 19 -2.47 -3.81 3.57
CA LEU A 19 -3.32 -4.45 2.57
C LEU A 19 -3.21 -5.97 2.63
N ALA A 20 -2.01 -6.52 2.88
CA ALA A 20 -1.82 -7.95 3.05
C ALA A 20 -2.64 -8.48 4.24
N GLU A 21 -2.57 -7.81 5.38
CA GLU A 21 -3.34 -8.19 6.56
C GLU A 21 -4.85 -8.07 6.33
N LYS A 22 -5.32 -6.98 5.72
CA LYS A 22 -6.74 -6.79 5.38
C LYS A 22 -7.27 -7.92 4.49
N ASN A 23 -6.41 -8.48 3.64
CA ASN A 23 -6.75 -9.60 2.75
C ASN A 23 -6.42 -10.99 3.36
N GLY A 24 -6.01 -11.06 4.63
CA GLY A 24 -5.74 -12.32 5.33
C GLY A 24 -4.48 -13.04 4.85
N TYR A 25 -3.52 -12.32 4.28
CA TYR A 25 -2.27 -12.88 3.80
C TYR A 25 -1.17 -12.81 4.87
N ASN A 26 -0.86 -13.96 5.46
CA ASN A 26 0.25 -14.09 6.44
C ASN A 26 1.63 -14.18 5.76
N ILE A 27 1.69 -14.79 4.57
CA ILE A 27 2.90 -14.90 3.76
C ILE A 27 2.49 -14.53 2.34
N PHE A 28 3.09 -13.47 1.83
CA PHE A 28 2.70 -12.86 0.55
C PHE A 28 3.91 -12.40 -0.24
N ARG A 29 3.66 -12.17 -1.52
CA ARG A 29 4.53 -11.37 -2.37
C ARG A 29 3.79 -10.09 -2.73
N ALA A 30 4.53 -9.00 -2.82
CA ALA A 30 3.96 -7.71 -3.18
C ALA A 30 4.93 -6.92 -4.04
N LYS A 31 4.37 -6.06 -4.88
CA LYS A 31 5.11 -4.99 -5.54
C LYS A 31 4.26 -3.74 -5.51
N ALA A 32 4.89 -2.61 -5.25
CA ALA A 32 4.24 -1.32 -5.24
C ALA A 32 5.05 -0.29 -6.02
N ILE A 33 4.34 0.64 -6.66
CA ILE A 33 4.92 1.81 -7.31
C ILE A 33 4.14 3.05 -6.90
N ILE A 34 4.83 4.19 -6.81
CA ILE A 34 4.20 5.51 -6.72
C ILE A 34 4.29 6.15 -8.08
N LEU A 35 3.15 6.55 -8.61
CA LEU A 35 3.03 7.38 -9.80
C LEU A 35 2.58 8.78 -9.40
N GLN A 36 3.07 9.76 -10.14
CA GLN A 36 2.66 11.15 -10.00
C GLN A 36 2.33 11.69 -11.38
N ASP A 37 1.09 12.12 -11.56
CA ASP A 37 0.72 13.02 -12.65
C ASP A 37 0.53 14.43 -12.08
N LYS A 38 0.40 15.44 -12.96
CA LYS A 38 0.44 16.88 -12.66
C LYS A 38 -0.36 17.29 -11.40
N ASN A 39 -1.49 16.62 -11.13
CA ASN A 39 -2.38 16.98 -10.03
C ASN A 39 -2.61 15.86 -9.01
N GLU A 40 -2.07 14.65 -9.20
CA GLU A 40 -2.39 13.51 -8.36
C GLU A 40 -1.21 12.55 -8.19
N MET A 41 -0.90 12.25 -6.94
CA MET A 41 0.02 11.19 -6.56
C MET A 41 -0.79 9.97 -6.10
N ARG A 42 -0.44 8.80 -6.61
CA ARG A 42 -1.13 7.54 -6.28
C ARG A 42 -0.14 6.40 -6.16
N ALA A 43 -0.45 5.47 -5.26
CA ALA A 43 0.29 4.22 -5.13
C ALA A 43 -0.51 3.10 -5.78
N ILE A 44 0.13 2.31 -6.64
CA ILE A 44 -0.43 1.07 -7.17
C ILE A 44 0.29 -0.08 -6.49
N VAL A 45 -0.48 -0.93 -5.82
CA VAL A 45 0.03 -2.04 -5.03
C VAL A 45 -0.62 -3.33 -5.50
N GLY A 46 0.21 -4.26 -5.96
CA GLY A 46 -0.20 -5.64 -6.20
C GLY A 46 0.23 -6.51 -5.04
N ILE A 47 -0.69 -7.32 -4.51
CA ILE A 47 -0.43 -8.29 -3.45
C ILE A 47 -1.07 -9.61 -3.83
N ASP A 48 -0.32 -10.68 -3.65
CA ASP A 48 -0.81 -12.03 -3.87
C ASP A 48 -0.18 -12.98 -2.85
N LYS A 49 -0.78 -14.15 -2.66
CA LYS A 49 -0.18 -15.21 -1.85
C LYS A 49 1.16 -15.63 -2.44
N ILE A 50 2.06 -16.12 -1.59
CA ILE A 50 3.39 -16.55 -2.02
C ILE A 50 3.35 -17.68 -3.07
N ASP A 51 2.30 -18.51 -3.00
CA ASP A 51 2.02 -19.66 -3.86
C ASP A 51 1.05 -19.33 -5.02
N GLY A 52 0.70 -18.06 -5.21
CA GLY A 52 -0.15 -17.66 -6.33
C GLY A 52 0.55 -17.84 -7.69
N ASP A 53 -0.24 -17.83 -8.75
CA ASP A 53 0.26 -17.98 -10.13
C ASP A 53 0.63 -16.64 -10.80
N ILE A 54 0.25 -15.51 -10.21
CA ILE A 54 0.40 -14.18 -10.83
C ILE A 54 1.75 -13.54 -10.50
N ILE A 55 2.60 -13.38 -11.52
CA ILE A 55 3.82 -12.58 -11.37
C ILE A 55 3.45 -11.09 -11.30
N ILE A 56 3.61 -10.50 -10.11
CA ILE A 56 3.38 -9.07 -9.90
C ILE A 56 4.66 -8.28 -10.25
N ASP A 57 4.72 -7.79 -11.48
CA ASP A 57 5.82 -6.94 -11.96
C ASP A 57 5.38 -5.49 -12.20
N GLU A 58 6.33 -4.63 -12.59
CA GLU A 58 6.04 -3.20 -12.79
C GLU A 58 5.15 -2.94 -14.01
N GLN A 59 5.28 -3.74 -15.07
CA GLN A 59 4.44 -3.58 -16.26
C GLN A 59 3.00 -3.91 -15.95
N LEU A 60 2.75 -4.92 -15.12
CA LEU A 60 1.42 -5.24 -14.62
C LEU A 60 0.85 -4.07 -13.82
N LEU A 61 1.61 -3.48 -12.90
CA LEU A 61 1.13 -2.34 -12.11
C LEU A 61 0.80 -1.12 -12.98
N LEU A 62 1.62 -0.82 -13.99
CA LEU A 62 1.34 0.27 -14.95
C LEU A 62 0.10 0.00 -15.80
N LYS A 63 -0.16 -1.26 -16.17
CA LYS A 63 -1.41 -1.64 -16.86
C LYS A 63 -2.61 -1.46 -15.94
N MET A 64 -2.50 -1.92 -14.68
CA MET A 64 -3.56 -1.79 -13.70
C MET A 64 -3.93 -0.32 -13.48
N ASP A 65 -2.94 0.56 -13.31
CA ASP A 65 -3.12 2.01 -13.20
C ASP A 65 -4.03 2.61 -14.29
N SER A 66 -3.89 2.15 -15.53
CA SER A 66 -4.67 2.65 -16.67
C SER A 66 -6.06 2.01 -16.78
N SER A 67 -6.31 0.91 -16.06
CA SER A 67 -7.51 0.08 -16.20
C SER A 67 -8.38 -0.02 -14.95
N MET A 68 -7.89 0.50 -13.81
CA MET A 68 -8.57 0.45 -12.53
C MET A 68 -8.91 1.85 -12.03
N ASP A 69 -10.06 1.98 -11.40
CA ASP A 69 -10.41 3.19 -10.66
C ASP A 69 -9.59 3.29 -9.36
N ILE A 70 -9.47 4.51 -8.83
CA ILE A 70 -8.81 4.73 -7.54
C ILE A 70 -9.65 4.11 -6.43
N ASN A 71 -9.05 3.14 -5.75
CA ASN A 71 -9.62 2.59 -4.52
C ASN A 71 -9.57 3.66 -3.42
N GLY A 72 -10.74 4.13 -2.97
CA GLY A 72 -10.85 5.06 -1.86
C GLY A 72 -10.80 6.55 -2.21
N GLY A 73 -11.28 6.94 -3.39
CA GLY A 73 -11.51 8.35 -3.72
C GLY A 73 -12.42 9.07 -2.69
N HIS A 74 -12.40 10.40 -2.69
CA HIS A 74 -13.09 11.30 -1.74
C HIS A 74 -14.60 11.02 -1.51
N ASN A 75 -15.21 10.12 -2.26
CA ASN A 75 -16.58 9.63 -2.09
C ASN A 75 -16.59 8.12 -1.84
N ASN A 76 -16.43 7.72 -0.58
CA ASN A 76 -16.68 6.39 0.00
C ASN A 76 -15.75 5.22 -0.42
N ASN A 77 -15.19 4.56 0.62
CA ASN A 77 -14.44 3.30 0.65
C ASN A 77 -12.89 3.39 0.65
N GLY A 78 -12.33 4.50 1.13
CA GLY A 78 -10.92 4.58 1.52
C GLY A 78 -10.66 4.01 2.92
N LEU A 79 -9.40 4.06 3.37
CA LEU A 79 -9.05 3.78 4.76
C LEU A 79 -9.80 4.75 5.68
N THR A 80 -10.43 4.22 6.73
CA THR A 80 -10.94 5.10 7.80
C THR A 80 -9.76 5.70 8.57
N ASP A 81 -9.99 6.84 9.22
CA ASP A 81 -9.00 7.47 10.11
C ASP A 81 -8.51 6.52 11.21
N GLU A 82 -9.36 5.58 11.63
CA GLU A 82 -9.03 4.54 12.60
C GLU A 82 -8.11 3.47 12.01
N GLU A 83 -8.37 3.02 10.78
CA GLU A 83 -7.47 2.09 10.06
C GLU A 83 -6.10 2.73 9.81
N LEU A 84 -6.05 4.01 9.42
CA LEU A 84 -4.82 4.79 9.31
C LEU A 84 -4.06 4.86 10.64
N SER A 85 -4.77 5.09 11.74
CA SER A 85 -4.17 5.19 13.08
C SER A 85 -3.58 3.86 13.54
N GLN A 86 -4.26 2.74 13.29
CA GLN A 86 -3.78 1.40 13.65
C GLN A 86 -2.53 1.00 12.86
N VAL A 87 -2.48 1.38 11.58
CA VAL A 87 -1.32 1.18 10.71
C VAL A 87 -0.10 1.94 11.25
N LEU A 88 -0.28 3.21 11.62
CA LEU A 88 0.77 4.03 12.21
C LEU A 88 1.26 3.48 13.57
N ASP A 89 0.33 3.02 14.43
CA ASP A 89 0.66 2.47 15.74
C ASP A 89 1.49 1.18 15.68
N ARG A 90 1.24 0.33 14.69
CA ARG A 90 2.03 -0.89 14.49
C ARG A 90 3.46 -0.59 14.09
N MET A 91 3.67 0.39 13.21
CA MET A 91 5.01 0.80 12.82
C MET A 91 5.86 1.30 13.98
N ILE A 92 5.25 2.09 14.89
CA ILE A 92 5.93 2.60 16.08
C ILE A 92 6.35 1.43 16.99
N LYS A 93 5.56 0.35 17.03
CA LYS A 93 5.83 -0.84 17.84
C LYS A 93 6.81 -1.82 17.18
N THR A 94 6.85 -1.89 15.86
CA THR A 94 7.79 -2.76 15.11
C THR A 94 9.12 -2.09 14.79
N GLY A 95 9.35 -0.86 15.27
CA GLY A 95 10.60 -0.16 15.11
C GLY A 95 11.73 -0.81 15.93
N ASP A 96 12.39 -1.79 15.33
CA ASP A 96 13.85 -1.84 15.37
C ASP A 96 14.35 -0.52 14.73
N PHE A 97 14.77 0.41 15.57
CA PHE A 97 15.56 1.59 15.18
C PHE A 97 17.05 1.26 15.24
#